data_AF-A0A848NPP2-F1
#
_entry.id   AF-A0A848NPP2-F1
#
_cell.length_a   1.000
_cell.length_b   1.000
_cell.length_c   1.000
_cell.angle_alpha   90.00
_cell.angle_beta   90.00
_cell.angle_gamma   90.00
#
_symmetry.space_group_name_H-M   'P 1'
#
loop_
_entity.id
_entity.type
_entity.pdbx_description
1 polymer ?
#
loop_
_entity_poly.entity_id
_entity_poly.type
_entity_poly.pdbx_seq_one_letter_code
_entity_poly.pdbx_strand_id
1 'polypeptide(L)'
;MGKAKKSALKLLPPTWREDMFSRASQPDWRQSRPQLPSALALLWVIGCRPAEIERGVRISYCNGALLIAVSGAKCNEEKGKERGIRTRAYKFEIGPASDTHPALLTLCEYAEQNARDGEALVTHKADYLYNSVTALGKAVFPKLRTRVSPYCFRHQIASDLKADPDVPLEDAAMFMGHLSDYSIGRYGRAAHGKRGTGRVKPLAVRASQPVKHSPKVDKLARFKIASASRRKLNLR
;
A
#
# COMPACT_ATOMS: atom_id res chain seq x y z
N MET A 1 3.43 16.54 6.19
CA MET A 1 3.36 15.47 5.15
C MET A 1 2.43 15.96 4.04
N GLY A 2 3.02 16.49 2.96
CA GLY A 2 2.45 17.54 2.12
C GLY A 2 1.35 17.13 1.13
N LYS A 3 0.47 18.10 0.83
CA LYS A 3 -0.61 18.04 -0.18
C LYS A 3 -0.12 17.58 -1.57
N ALA A 4 1.16 17.80 -1.89
CA ALA A 4 1.76 17.54 -3.20
C ALA A 4 1.81 16.04 -3.62
N LYS A 5 1.88 15.09 -2.67
CA LYS A 5 2.01 13.66 -3.02
C LYS A 5 0.68 13.01 -3.41
N LYS A 6 -0.44 13.58 -2.97
CA LYS A 6 -1.80 13.07 -3.23
C LYS A 6 -2.24 13.27 -4.68
N SER A 7 -1.74 14.31 -5.35
CA SER A 7 -2.03 14.61 -6.77
C SER A 7 -1.11 13.88 -7.75
N ALA A 8 0.03 13.34 -7.29
CA ALA A 8 1.01 12.68 -8.15
C ALA A 8 0.38 11.53 -8.95
N LEU A 9 -0.56 10.77 -8.37
CA LEU A 9 -1.21 9.65 -9.04
C LEU A 9 -1.93 10.03 -10.33
N LYS A 10 -2.48 11.24 -10.43
CA LYS A 10 -3.16 11.72 -11.66
C LYS A 10 -2.19 11.80 -12.84
N LEU A 11 -0.90 11.97 -12.56
CA LEU A 11 0.15 12.19 -13.56
C LEU A 11 0.90 10.90 -13.91
N LEU A 12 0.59 9.77 -13.24
CA LEU A 12 1.23 8.50 -13.52
C LEU A 12 0.49 7.75 -14.64
N PRO A 13 1.20 7.04 -15.53
CA PRO A 13 0.58 6.14 -16.50
C PRO A 13 -0.32 5.10 -15.81
N PRO A 14 -1.36 4.57 -16.47
CA PRO A 14 -2.21 3.57 -15.86
C PRO A 14 -1.46 2.33 -15.37
N THR A 15 -0.46 1.85 -16.09
CA THR A 15 0.31 0.62 -15.80
C THR A 15 1.53 0.86 -14.91
N TRP A 16 1.61 2.01 -14.23
CA TRP A 16 2.87 2.45 -13.64
C TRP A 16 3.45 1.49 -12.60
N ARG A 17 2.62 0.71 -11.88
CA ARG A 17 3.09 -0.26 -10.89
C ARG A 17 3.63 -1.50 -11.57
N GLU A 18 2.89 -1.96 -12.57
CA GLU A 18 3.18 -3.11 -13.42
C GLU A 18 4.51 -2.90 -14.15
N ASP A 19 4.67 -1.75 -14.82
CA ASP A 19 5.89 -1.38 -15.55
C ASP A 19 7.10 -1.28 -14.61
N MET A 20 6.92 -0.68 -13.41
CA MET A 20 7.97 -0.60 -12.40
C MET A 20 8.37 -1.97 -11.87
N PHE A 21 7.40 -2.83 -11.58
CA PHE A 21 7.68 -4.16 -11.05
C PHE A 21 8.33 -5.08 -12.09
N SER A 22 7.89 -4.99 -13.35
CA SER A 22 8.52 -5.67 -14.48
C SER A 22 9.97 -5.23 -14.63
N ARG A 23 10.26 -3.92 -14.60
CA ARG A 23 11.65 -3.42 -14.67
C ARG A 23 12.49 -3.86 -13.48
N ALA A 24 11.95 -3.82 -12.26
CA ALA A 24 12.64 -4.26 -11.05
C ALA A 24 12.95 -5.77 -11.05
N SER A 25 12.21 -6.54 -11.85
CA SER A 25 12.40 -7.99 -11.99
C SER A 25 13.49 -8.36 -13.00
N GLN A 26 14.03 -7.40 -13.75
CA GLN A 26 15.11 -7.66 -14.69
C GLN A 26 16.43 -7.98 -13.96
N PRO A 27 17.30 -8.85 -14.52
CA PRO A 27 18.51 -9.31 -13.85
C PRO A 27 19.43 -8.19 -13.35
N ASP A 28 19.60 -7.12 -14.13
CA ASP A 28 20.44 -5.97 -13.77
C ASP A 28 19.93 -5.22 -12.52
N TRP A 29 18.62 -5.12 -12.34
CA TRP A 29 18.03 -4.53 -11.13
C TRP A 29 18.08 -5.48 -9.94
N ARG A 30 17.76 -6.76 -10.16
CA ARG A 30 17.82 -7.78 -9.10
C ARG A 30 19.23 -7.90 -8.54
N GLN A 31 20.24 -7.93 -9.40
CA GLN A 31 21.65 -8.04 -8.98
C GLN A 31 22.14 -6.79 -8.25
N SER A 32 21.82 -5.59 -8.78
CA SER A 32 22.27 -4.34 -8.16
C SER A 32 21.52 -3.97 -6.88
N ARG A 33 20.29 -4.48 -6.71
CA ARG A 33 19.39 -4.15 -5.59
C ARG A 33 18.60 -5.39 -5.14
N PRO A 34 19.25 -6.39 -4.53
CA PRO A 34 18.62 -7.68 -4.23
C PRO A 34 17.45 -7.61 -3.25
N GLN A 35 17.40 -6.60 -2.37
CA GLN A 35 16.28 -6.39 -1.44
C GLN A 35 15.09 -5.67 -2.08
N LEU A 36 15.26 -5.03 -3.23
CA LEU A 36 14.23 -4.19 -3.83
C LEU A 36 12.99 -4.98 -4.29
N PRO A 37 13.08 -6.15 -4.93
CA PRO A 37 11.90 -6.86 -5.43
C PRO A 37 10.87 -7.19 -4.33
N SER A 38 11.29 -7.78 -3.21
CA SER A 38 10.39 -8.12 -2.10
C SER A 38 9.87 -6.87 -1.38
N ALA A 39 10.71 -5.84 -1.18
CA ALA A 39 10.26 -4.57 -0.63
C ALA A 39 9.25 -3.87 -1.54
N LEU A 40 9.47 -3.86 -2.86
CA LEU A 40 8.57 -3.27 -3.85
C LEU A 40 7.24 -4.04 -3.92
N ALA A 41 7.29 -5.36 -3.77
CA ALA A 41 6.09 -6.19 -3.67
C ALA A 41 5.23 -5.76 -2.47
N LEU A 42 5.82 -5.58 -1.28
CA LEU A 42 5.09 -5.07 -0.10
C LEU A 42 4.52 -3.66 -0.30
N LEU A 43 5.24 -2.78 -1.01
CA LEU A 43 4.70 -1.47 -1.38
C LEU A 43 3.47 -1.62 -2.26
N TRP A 44 3.52 -2.51 -3.25
CA TRP A 44 2.42 -2.73 -4.20
C TRP A 44 1.22 -3.39 -3.53
N VAL A 45 1.39 -4.49 -2.80
CA VAL A 45 0.27 -5.28 -2.30
C VAL A 45 -0.44 -4.64 -1.11
N ILE A 46 0.29 -3.99 -0.20
CA ILE A 46 -0.27 -3.48 1.07
C ILE A 46 0.07 -2.02 1.35
N GLY A 47 0.80 -1.34 0.46
CA GLY A 47 1.10 0.09 0.63
C GLY A 47 1.96 0.38 1.86
N CYS A 48 2.86 -0.53 2.22
CA CYS A 48 3.75 -0.40 3.39
C CYS A 48 4.50 0.94 3.40
N ARG A 49 4.77 1.48 4.59
CA ARG A 49 5.67 2.63 4.73
C ARG A 49 7.12 2.14 4.65
N PRO A 50 8.05 2.94 4.11
CA PRO A 50 9.47 2.60 4.15
C PRO A 50 9.98 2.26 5.57
N ALA A 51 9.55 3.03 6.58
CA ALA A 51 9.90 2.77 7.98
C ALA A 51 9.28 1.48 8.55
N GLU A 52 8.21 0.94 7.96
CA GLU A 52 7.67 -0.37 8.36
C GLU A 52 8.51 -1.50 7.77
N ILE A 53 8.96 -1.36 6.52
CA ILE A 53 9.86 -2.33 5.87
C ILE A 53 11.24 -2.31 6.53
N GLU A 54 11.75 -1.14 6.91
CA GLU A 54 13.03 -1.03 7.62
C GLU A 54 13.04 -1.73 8.98
N ARG A 55 11.91 -1.70 9.70
CA ARG A 55 11.73 -2.44 10.96
C ARG A 55 11.57 -3.96 10.75
N GLY A 56 11.37 -4.38 9.51
CA GLY A 56 11.11 -5.76 9.14
C GLY A 56 9.62 -6.08 9.06
N VAL A 57 9.23 -6.65 7.93
CA VAL A 57 7.90 -7.23 7.72
C VAL A 57 8.06 -8.75 7.71
N ARG A 58 7.35 -9.41 8.61
CA ARG A 58 7.35 -10.87 8.71
C ARG A 58 6.38 -11.43 7.68
N ILE A 59 6.83 -12.43 6.94
CA ILE A 59 5.98 -13.16 6.00
C ILE A 59 6.14 -14.65 6.19
N SER A 60 5.06 -15.40 5.98
CA SER A 60 5.11 -16.85 5.90
C SER A 60 4.20 -17.32 4.77
N TYR A 61 4.63 -18.36 4.09
CA TYR A 61 3.86 -18.98 3.02
C TYR A 61 3.73 -20.47 3.32
N CYS A 62 2.50 -20.93 3.51
CA CYS A 62 2.21 -22.33 3.76
C CYS A 62 0.80 -22.67 3.27
N ASN A 63 0.63 -23.89 2.75
CA ASN A 63 -0.67 -24.43 2.33
C ASN A 63 -1.49 -23.48 1.42
N GLY A 64 -0.82 -22.86 0.43
CA GLY A 64 -1.48 -21.94 -0.50
C GLY A 64 -1.92 -20.62 0.11
N ALA A 65 -1.45 -20.27 1.31
CA ALA A 65 -1.76 -19.01 1.97
C ALA A 65 -0.49 -18.22 2.30
N LEU A 66 -0.46 -16.95 1.88
CA LEU A 66 0.57 -16.00 2.26
C LEU A 66 0.07 -15.14 3.43
N LEU A 67 0.79 -15.19 4.54
CA LEU A 67 0.59 -14.31 5.68
C LEU A 67 1.64 -13.19 5.68
N ILE A 68 1.20 -11.96 5.92
CA ILE A 68 2.07 -10.79 6.02
C ILE A 68 1.76 -10.07 7.33
N ALA A 69 2.73 -9.95 8.22
CA ALA A 69 2.62 -9.27 9.51
C ALA A 69 3.52 -8.02 9.56
N VAL A 70 2.92 -6.89 9.92
CA VAL A 70 3.59 -5.57 9.92
C VAL A 70 3.52 -4.93 11.30
N SER A 71 4.67 -4.53 11.82
CA SER A 71 4.80 -3.65 12.99
C SER A 71 4.66 -2.18 12.56
N GLY A 72 3.73 -1.45 13.18
CA GLY A 72 3.41 -0.08 12.84
C GLY A 72 4.54 0.90 13.13
N ALA A 73 4.87 1.76 12.16
CA ALA A 73 5.96 2.73 12.29
C ALA A 73 5.65 3.97 13.17
N LYS A 74 4.41 4.15 13.64
CA LYS A 74 3.94 5.34 14.38
C LYS A 74 3.53 5.03 15.82
N CYS A 75 4.19 4.05 16.40
CA CYS A 75 4.01 3.59 17.76
C CYS A 75 5.35 3.89 18.46
N ASN A 76 5.53 5.12 18.93
CA ASN A 76 6.61 5.45 19.85
C ASN A 76 5.97 5.55 21.24
N GLU A 77 6.37 4.67 22.14
CA GLU A 77 5.94 4.63 23.53
C GLU A 77 6.37 5.90 24.27
N GLU A 78 7.56 6.42 23.96
CA GLU A 78 8.20 7.57 24.62
C GLU A 78 7.43 8.89 24.61
N LYS A 79 6.43 9.07 23.73
CA LYS A 79 5.70 10.35 23.59
C LYS A 79 4.22 10.28 23.98
N GLY A 80 3.78 9.17 24.61
CA GLY A 80 2.41 9.01 25.13
C GLY A 80 1.29 9.21 24.10
N LYS A 81 1.60 9.21 22.80
CA LYS A 81 0.67 9.49 21.71
C LYS A 81 0.91 8.50 20.58
N GLU A 82 0.25 7.35 20.68
CA GLU A 82 0.14 6.41 19.55
C GLU A 82 -0.59 7.09 18.39
N ARG A 83 0.05 7.09 17.21
CA ARG A 83 -0.47 7.74 16.00
C ARG A 83 -0.73 6.75 14.86
N GLY A 84 -0.56 5.45 15.11
CA GLY A 84 -0.81 4.35 14.18
C GLY A 84 -1.14 3.06 14.93
N ILE A 85 -1.69 2.08 14.21
CA ILE A 85 -1.97 0.74 14.74
C ILE A 85 -0.64 0.02 15.02
N ARG A 86 -0.52 -0.64 16.19
CA ARG A 86 0.71 -1.35 16.60
C ARG A 86 1.08 -2.50 15.71
N THR A 87 0.17 -3.43 15.45
CA THR A 87 0.41 -4.54 14.54
C THR A 87 -0.79 -4.79 13.65
N ARG A 88 -0.52 -5.25 12.44
CA ARG A 88 -1.53 -5.69 11.49
C ARG A 88 -1.05 -6.90 10.71
N ALA A 89 -1.96 -7.78 10.37
CA ALA A 89 -1.70 -8.98 9.60
C ALA A 89 -2.68 -9.09 8.43
N TYR A 90 -2.19 -9.59 7.30
CA TYR A 90 -2.95 -9.84 6.09
C TYR A 90 -2.84 -11.30 5.72
N LYS A 91 -3.95 -11.92 5.33
CA LYS A 91 -3.96 -13.26 4.72
C LYS A 91 -4.35 -13.13 3.26
N PHE A 92 -3.53 -13.65 2.37
CA PHE A 92 -3.82 -13.80 0.96
C PHE A 92 -3.95 -15.27 0.63
N GLU A 93 -4.95 -15.62 -0.15
CA GLU A 93 -5.03 -16.92 -0.81
C GLU A 93 -4.21 -16.86 -2.10
N ILE A 94 -3.40 -17.89 -2.31
CA ILE A 94 -2.49 -18.01 -3.44
C ILE A 94 -3.00 -19.17 -4.29
N GLY A 95 -3.49 -18.83 -5.47
CA GLY A 95 -3.95 -19.79 -6.47
C GLY A 95 -2.79 -20.29 -7.36
N PRO A 96 -3.11 -20.88 -8.51
CA PRO A 96 -2.12 -21.21 -9.52
C PRO A 96 -1.28 -20.00 -9.92
N ALA A 97 -0.01 -20.25 -10.28
CA ALA A 97 0.93 -19.17 -10.62
C ALA A 97 0.49 -18.33 -11.82
N SER A 98 -0.21 -18.92 -12.80
CA SER A 98 -0.72 -18.20 -13.98
C SER A 98 -1.72 -17.08 -13.64
N ASP A 99 -2.45 -17.26 -12.53
CA ASP A 99 -3.55 -16.38 -12.14
C ASP A 99 -3.19 -15.53 -10.92
N THR A 100 -2.03 -15.80 -10.31
CA THR A 100 -1.57 -15.10 -9.11
C THR A 100 -0.85 -13.82 -9.48
N HIS A 101 -1.20 -12.74 -8.76
CA HIS A 101 -0.55 -11.45 -8.92
C HIS A 101 0.98 -11.55 -8.73
N PRO A 102 1.82 -11.01 -9.63
CA PRO A 102 3.27 -11.23 -9.62
C PRO A 102 3.96 -10.77 -8.33
N ALA A 103 3.48 -9.69 -7.72
CA ALA A 103 4.00 -9.25 -6.42
C ALA A 103 3.73 -10.25 -5.27
N LEU A 104 2.61 -10.98 -5.31
CA LEU A 104 2.35 -12.03 -4.32
C LEU A 104 3.27 -13.23 -4.55
N LEU A 105 3.47 -13.63 -5.81
CA LEU A 105 4.42 -14.70 -6.16
C LEU A 105 5.83 -14.38 -5.67
N THR A 106 6.33 -13.17 -5.93
CA THR A 106 7.65 -12.74 -5.43
C THR A 106 7.77 -12.80 -3.90
N LEU A 107 6.67 -12.56 -3.16
CA LEU A 107 6.68 -12.70 -1.70
C LEU A 107 6.64 -14.17 -1.26
N CYS A 108 5.93 -15.04 -1.99
CA CYS A 108 5.92 -16.48 -1.71
C CYS A 108 7.31 -17.07 -1.96
N GLU A 109 7.91 -16.81 -3.12
CA GLU A 109 9.28 -17.23 -3.46
C GLU A 109 10.29 -16.73 -2.41
N TYR A 110 10.16 -15.47 -1.98
CA TYR A 110 11.02 -14.91 -0.94
C TYR A 110 10.83 -15.65 0.40
N ALA A 111 9.59 -15.95 0.77
CA ALA A 111 9.29 -16.69 2.00
C ALA A 111 9.91 -18.09 1.96
N GLU A 112 9.73 -18.84 0.86
CA GLU A 112 10.29 -20.18 0.70
C GLU A 112 11.82 -20.21 0.77
N GLN A 113 12.49 -19.23 0.14
CA GLN A 113 13.95 -19.18 0.07
C GLN A 113 14.61 -18.69 1.37
N ASN A 114 13.89 -17.90 2.17
CA ASN A 114 14.48 -17.17 3.31
C ASN A 114 13.84 -17.52 4.65
N ALA A 115 12.87 -18.43 4.70
CA ALA A 115 12.22 -18.81 5.94
C ALA A 115 13.20 -19.41 6.94
N ARG A 116 13.09 -18.97 8.18
CA ARG A 116 13.70 -19.57 9.36
C ARG A 116 12.60 -19.76 10.39
N ASP A 117 12.47 -20.97 10.92
CA ASP A 117 11.40 -21.33 11.87
C ASP A 117 9.98 -21.00 11.35
N GLY A 118 9.77 -21.15 10.03
CA GLY A 118 8.48 -20.95 9.37
C GLY A 118 8.16 -19.50 8.94
N GLU A 119 9.04 -18.53 9.20
CA GLU A 119 8.85 -17.14 8.77
C GLU A 119 10.10 -16.56 8.10
N ALA A 120 9.91 -15.66 7.14
CA ALA A 120 10.96 -14.85 6.53
C ALA A 120 10.77 -13.36 6.89
N LEU A 121 11.89 -12.62 6.98
CA LEU A 121 11.87 -11.20 7.29
C LEU A 121 12.26 -10.35 6.08
N VAL A 122 11.30 -9.64 5.49
CA VAL A 122 11.58 -8.65 4.43
C VAL A 122 12.05 -7.36 5.08
N THR A 123 13.29 -6.96 4.80
CA THR A 123 13.88 -5.70 5.27
C THR A 123 14.47 -4.89 4.13
N HIS A 124 14.43 -3.56 4.28
CA HIS A 124 15.12 -2.63 3.40
C HIS A 124 15.29 -1.29 4.12
N LYS A 125 16.51 -0.73 4.14
CA LYS A 125 16.75 0.59 4.74
C LYS A 125 15.84 1.64 4.11
N ALA A 126 15.19 2.49 4.91
CA ALA A 126 14.08 3.34 4.49
C ALA A 126 14.51 4.38 3.44
N ASP A 127 15.64 5.05 3.67
CA ASP A 127 16.19 6.03 2.74
C ASP A 127 16.72 5.35 1.46
N TYR A 128 17.34 4.18 1.61
CA TYR A 128 17.80 3.42 0.44
C TYR A 128 16.65 2.91 -0.41
N LEU A 129 15.54 2.47 0.20
CA LEU A 129 14.32 2.08 -0.50
C LEU A 129 13.73 3.27 -1.25
N TYR A 130 13.68 4.43 -0.60
CA TYR A 130 13.19 5.65 -1.23
C TYR A 130 13.99 6.03 -2.48
N ASN A 131 15.32 5.98 -2.37
CA ASN A 131 16.22 6.27 -3.48
C ASN A 131 16.12 5.22 -4.58
N SER A 132 16.03 3.93 -4.22
CA SER A 132 15.89 2.82 -5.17
C SER A 132 14.59 2.91 -5.97
N VAL A 133 13.46 3.18 -5.32
CA VAL A 133 12.17 3.36 -6.00
C VAL A 133 12.17 4.63 -6.88
N THR A 134 12.83 5.71 -6.43
CA THR A 134 12.98 6.93 -7.22
C THR A 134 13.81 6.68 -8.48
N ALA A 135 14.94 5.98 -8.34
CA ALA A 135 15.81 5.63 -9.46
C ALA A 135 15.08 4.71 -10.46
N LEU A 136 14.36 3.72 -9.95
CA LEU A 136 13.53 2.82 -10.75
C LEU A 136 12.47 3.61 -11.54
N GLY A 137 11.75 4.52 -10.87
CA GLY A 137 10.77 5.37 -11.53
C GLY A 137 11.37 6.23 -12.66
N LYS A 138 12.58 6.78 -12.47
CA LYS A 138 13.29 7.52 -13.51
C LYS A 138 13.73 6.63 -14.67
N ALA A 139 14.17 5.40 -14.39
CA ALA A 139 14.58 4.45 -15.41
C ALA A 139 13.39 3.98 -16.27
N VAL A 140 12.24 3.76 -15.65
CA VAL A 140 11.01 3.32 -16.35
C VAL A 140 10.33 4.48 -17.08
N PHE A 141 10.30 5.66 -16.46
CA PHE A 141 9.62 6.85 -17.00
C PHE A 141 10.57 8.04 -17.13
N PRO A 142 11.56 8.01 -18.03
CA PRO A 142 12.59 9.05 -18.13
C PRO A 142 12.03 10.43 -18.47
N LYS A 143 10.88 10.51 -19.15
CA LYS A 143 10.21 11.75 -19.53
C LYS A 143 9.22 12.28 -18.48
N LEU A 144 8.96 11.52 -17.41
CA LEU A 144 7.98 11.89 -16.40
C LEU A 144 8.56 12.95 -15.46
N ARG A 145 7.97 14.15 -15.46
CA ARG A 145 8.36 15.25 -14.56
C ARG A 145 8.06 14.96 -13.08
N THR A 146 7.08 14.11 -12.82
CA THR A 146 6.67 13.73 -11.46
C THR A 146 7.50 12.56 -10.96
N ARG A 147 8.12 12.74 -9.78
CA ARG A 147 8.89 11.67 -9.14
C ARG A 147 7.96 10.57 -8.61
N VAL A 148 8.19 9.33 -9.02
CA VAL A 148 7.60 8.16 -8.36
C VAL A 148 8.38 7.84 -7.09
N SER A 149 7.67 7.64 -5.98
CA SER A 149 8.27 7.34 -4.67
C SER A 149 7.49 6.19 -4.00
N PRO A 150 8.00 5.59 -2.91
CA PRO A 150 7.24 4.56 -2.17
C PRO A 150 5.85 5.03 -1.73
N TYR A 151 5.69 6.34 -1.46
CA TYR A 151 4.41 6.90 -1.08
C TYR A 151 3.38 6.96 -2.23
N CYS A 152 3.81 6.88 -3.49
CA CYS A 152 2.90 6.73 -4.62
C CYS A 152 2.15 5.39 -4.52
N PHE A 153 2.85 4.29 -4.23
CA PHE A 153 2.23 2.98 -4.00
C PHE A 153 1.22 3.03 -2.85
N ARG A 154 1.63 3.62 -1.72
CA ARG A 154 0.73 3.82 -0.58
C ARG A 154 -0.50 4.67 -0.92
N HIS A 155 -0.35 5.72 -1.72
CA HIS A 155 -1.47 6.52 -2.18
C HIS A 155 -2.38 5.75 -3.14
N GLN A 156 -1.81 4.88 -3.98
CA GLN A 156 -2.56 4.06 -4.91
C GLN A 156 -3.40 3.03 -4.17
N ILE A 157 -2.83 2.29 -3.21
CA ILE A 157 -3.58 1.37 -2.37
C ILE A 157 -4.72 2.07 -1.62
N ALA A 158 -4.46 3.24 -1.04
CA ALA A 158 -5.54 4.02 -0.41
C ALA A 158 -6.62 4.49 -1.39
N SER A 159 -6.27 4.67 -2.67
CA SER A 159 -7.22 5.03 -3.72
C SER A 159 -8.04 3.82 -4.16
N ASP A 160 -7.39 2.66 -4.30
CA ASP A 160 -7.99 1.38 -4.65
C ASP A 160 -9.02 0.98 -3.58
N LEU A 161 -8.63 0.96 -2.30
CA LEU A 161 -9.54 0.65 -1.19
C LEU A 161 -10.77 1.57 -1.16
N LYS A 162 -10.60 2.87 -1.40
CA LYS A 162 -11.73 3.83 -1.40
C LYS A 162 -12.61 3.75 -2.65
N ALA A 163 -12.11 3.15 -3.71
CA ALA A 163 -12.85 2.94 -4.94
C ALA A 163 -13.62 1.61 -4.90
N ASP A 164 -13.32 0.74 -3.93
CA ASP A 164 -14.08 -0.47 -3.63
C ASP A 164 -15.38 -0.10 -2.92
N PRO A 165 -16.56 -0.42 -3.48
CA PRO A 165 -17.83 -0.20 -2.78
C PRO A 165 -17.98 -1.10 -1.55
N ASP A 166 -17.30 -2.25 -1.52
CA ASP A 166 -17.43 -3.25 -0.46
C ASP A 166 -16.42 -3.05 0.68
N VAL A 167 -15.62 -1.99 0.62
CA VAL A 167 -14.63 -1.67 1.66
C VAL A 167 -15.01 -0.38 2.37
N PRO A 168 -15.57 -0.48 3.60
CA PRO A 168 -15.80 0.67 4.47
C PRO A 168 -14.51 1.48 4.72
N LEU A 169 -14.67 2.77 5.03
CA LEU A 169 -13.53 3.65 5.34
C LEU A 169 -12.73 3.17 6.55
N GLU A 170 -13.40 2.55 7.52
CA GLU A 170 -12.78 1.95 8.70
C GLU A 170 -11.86 0.79 8.32
N ASP A 171 -12.35 -0.15 7.50
CA ASP A 171 -11.55 -1.28 7.00
C ASP A 171 -10.39 -0.81 6.13
N ALA A 172 -10.63 0.19 5.27
CA ALA A 172 -9.55 0.81 4.50
C ALA A 172 -8.51 1.47 5.42
N ALA A 173 -8.92 2.07 6.54
CA ALA A 173 -8.02 2.68 7.50
C ALA A 173 -7.25 1.62 8.31
N MET A 174 -7.91 0.52 8.67
CA MET A 174 -7.32 -0.65 9.31
C MET A 174 -6.24 -1.26 8.42
N PHE A 175 -6.58 -1.52 7.15
CA PHE A 175 -5.66 -2.00 6.12
C PHE A 175 -4.43 -1.09 6.04
N MET A 176 -4.59 0.23 6.11
CA MET A 176 -3.49 1.18 6.03
C MET A 176 -2.73 1.38 7.35
N GLY A 177 -3.13 0.73 8.45
CA GLY A 177 -2.52 0.91 9.77
C GLY A 177 -2.78 2.30 10.37
N HIS A 178 -3.97 2.86 10.15
CA HIS A 178 -4.40 4.13 10.73
C HIS A 178 -5.32 3.91 11.94
N LEU A 179 -5.14 4.69 13.02
CA LEU A 179 -5.98 4.62 14.22
C LEU A 179 -7.38 5.24 14.06
N SER A 180 -7.60 5.97 12.96
CA SER A 180 -8.90 6.57 12.67
C SER A 180 -9.14 6.63 11.17
N ASP A 181 -10.39 6.39 10.81
CA ASP A 181 -10.96 6.52 9.47
C ASP A 181 -10.68 7.89 8.83
N TYR A 182 -10.69 8.99 9.59
CA TYR A 182 -10.38 10.33 9.10
C TYR A 182 -8.95 10.42 8.52
N SER A 183 -8.01 9.68 9.10
CA SER A 183 -6.60 9.73 8.70
C SER A 183 -6.39 9.19 7.28
N ILE A 184 -7.23 8.26 6.82
CA ILE A 184 -7.14 7.75 5.45
C ILE A 184 -7.45 8.85 4.43
N GLY A 185 -8.23 9.87 4.79
CA GLY A 185 -8.55 11.02 3.93
C GLY A 185 -7.32 11.75 3.38
N ARG A 186 -6.18 11.67 4.07
CA ARG A 186 -4.90 12.24 3.64
C ARG A 186 -4.22 11.47 2.51
N TYR A 187 -4.61 10.22 2.27
CA TYR A 187 -4.00 9.34 1.29
C TYR A 187 -4.92 9.05 0.11
N GLY A 188 -4.49 9.34 -1.11
CA GLY A 188 -5.22 8.93 -2.32
C GLY A 188 -6.62 9.53 -2.47
N ARG A 189 -7.23 9.31 -3.64
CA ARG A 189 -8.62 9.69 -3.93
C ARG A 189 -9.28 8.50 -4.61
N ALA A 190 -10.54 8.19 -4.27
CA ALA A 190 -11.29 7.09 -4.90
C ALA A 190 -11.28 7.17 -6.45
N ALA A 191 -11.33 8.39 -7.01
CA ALA A 191 -11.25 8.61 -8.46
C ALA A 191 -9.95 8.15 -9.13
N HIS A 192 -8.88 7.89 -8.36
CA HIS A 192 -7.62 7.35 -8.86
C HIS A 192 -7.45 5.86 -8.54
N GLY A 193 -8.45 5.23 -7.91
CA GLY A 193 -8.43 3.81 -7.62
C GLY A 193 -8.53 3.00 -8.91
N LYS A 194 -7.74 1.93 -8.99
CA LYS A 194 -7.83 0.94 -10.06
C LYS A 194 -9.07 0.06 -9.85
N ARG A 195 -9.74 -0.24 -10.96
CA ARG A 195 -10.84 -1.20 -11.06
C ARG A 195 -10.32 -2.40 -11.86
N GLY A 196 -10.64 -3.63 -11.47
CA GLY A 196 -10.25 -4.86 -12.19
C GLY A 196 -8.96 -5.54 -11.69
N THR A 197 -8.34 -6.32 -12.58
CA THR A 197 -7.30 -7.36 -12.34
C THR A 197 -6.01 -6.90 -11.65
N GLY A 198 -5.74 -5.60 -11.57
CA GLY A 198 -4.58 -5.04 -10.86
C GLY A 198 -4.81 -4.74 -9.37
N ARG A 199 -5.95 -5.15 -8.80
CA ARG A 199 -6.27 -4.99 -7.37
C ARG A 199 -6.01 -6.30 -6.63
N VAL A 200 -5.09 -6.23 -5.67
CA VAL A 200 -4.82 -7.34 -4.75
C VAL A 200 -5.73 -7.20 -3.53
N LYS A 201 -6.60 -8.19 -3.29
CA LYS A 201 -7.54 -8.20 -2.17
C LYS A 201 -7.15 -9.32 -1.19
N PRO A 202 -6.88 -9.00 0.09
CA PRO A 202 -6.66 -10.04 1.09
C PRO A 202 -7.97 -10.76 1.41
N LEU A 203 -7.85 -12.04 1.75
CA LEU A 203 -8.94 -12.83 2.32
C LEU A 203 -9.33 -12.29 3.70
N ALA A 204 -8.34 -11.86 4.49
CA ALA A 204 -8.58 -11.28 5.82
C ALA A 204 -7.52 -10.25 6.20
N VAL A 205 -7.94 -9.26 7.00
CA VAL A 205 -7.06 -8.31 7.66
C VAL A 205 -7.36 -8.32 9.16
N ARG A 206 -6.33 -8.40 9.99
CA ARG A 206 -6.45 -8.26 11.45
C ARG A 206 -5.54 -7.14 11.94
N ALA A 207 -5.96 -6.45 12.99
CA ALA A 207 -5.21 -5.38 13.62
C ALA A 207 -5.23 -5.53 15.14
N SER A 208 -4.18 -5.07 15.82
CA SER A 208 -4.09 -5.08 17.29
C SER A 208 -5.07 -4.16 17.99
N GLN A 209 -5.64 -3.19 17.25
CA GLN A 209 -6.46 -2.12 17.80
C GLN A 209 -7.60 -1.82 16.81
N PRO A 210 -8.82 -1.55 17.30
CA PRO A 210 -9.91 -1.10 16.45
C PRO A 210 -9.62 0.29 15.88
N VAL A 211 -10.18 0.57 14.71
CA VAL A 211 -10.14 1.90 14.11
C VAL A 211 -11.20 2.77 14.77
N LYS A 212 -10.82 3.99 15.17
CA LYS A 212 -11.77 4.96 15.74
C LYS A 212 -12.50 5.70 14.62
N HIS A 213 -13.83 5.62 14.61
CA HIS A 213 -14.66 6.51 13.79
C HIS A 213 -14.48 7.96 14.22
N SER A 214 -14.42 8.88 13.25
CA SER A 214 -14.25 10.30 13.52
C SER A 214 -15.49 11.09 13.10
N PRO A 215 -16.05 11.94 13.99
CA PRO A 215 -17.17 12.83 13.64
C PRO A 215 -16.85 13.79 12.47
N LYS A 216 -15.57 13.99 12.16
CA LYS A 216 -15.13 14.79 10.99
C LYS A 216 -15.46 14.11 9.67
N VAL A 217 -15.52 12.78 9.64
CA VAL A 217 -15.92 12.01 8.45
C VAL A 217 -17.40 12.24 8.16
N ASP A 218 -18.25 12.23 9.18
CA ASP A 218 -19.69 12.51 9.02
C ASP A 218 -19.94 13.93 8.50
N LYS A 219 -19.23 14.92 9.07
CA LYS A 219 -19.29 16.31 8.57
C LYS A 219 -18.90 16.37 7.10
N LEU A 220 -17.81 15.73 6.69
CA LEU A 220 -17.38 15.70 5.29
C LEU A 220 -18.39 15.00 4.38
N ALA A 221 -19.03 13.93 4.83
CA ALA A 221 -20.07 13.23 4.08
C ALA A 221 -21.28 14.15 3.86
N ARG A 222 -21.75 14.83 4.93
CA ARG A 222 -22.85 15.81 4.85
C ARG A 222 -22.53 16.95 3.88
N PHE A 223 -21.33 17.53 3.94
CA PHE A 223 -20.92 18.57 2.99
C PHE A 223 -20.90 18.09 1.54
N LYS A 224 -20.45 16.85 1.29
CA LYS A 224 -20.45 16.28 -0.06
C LYS A 224 -21.87 16.08 -0.60
N ILE A 225 -22.77 15.56 0.22
CA ILE A 225 -24.18 15.38 -0.15
C ILE A 225 -24.79 16.74 -0.50
N ALA A 226 -24.63 17.75 0.37
CA ALA A 226 -25.13 19.10 0.12
C ALA A 226 -24.56 19.72 -1.17
N SER A 227 -23.26 19.54 -1.44
CA SER A 227 -22.63 20.02 -2.68
C SER A 227 -23.14 19.29 -3.93
N ALA A 228 -23.38 17.98 -3.85
CA ALA A 228 -23.93 17.20 -4.96
C ALA A 228 -25.37 17.61 -5.29
N SER A 229 -26.20 17.85 -4.27
CA SER A 229 -27.57 18.34 -4.44
C SER A 229 -27.60 19.72 -5.12
N ARG A 230 -26.72 20.66 -4.71
CA ARG A 230 -26.61 21.97 -5.37
C ARG A 230 -26.20 21.87 -6.84
N ARG A 231 -25.27 20.98 -7.19
CA ARG A 231 -24.87 20.77 -8.60
C ARG A 231 -26.01 20.24 -9.46
N LYS A 232 -26.83 19.33 -8.93
CA LYS A 232 -28.01 18.80 -9.64
C LYS A 232 -29.08 19.89 -9.87
N LEU A 233 -29.21 20.82 -8.93
CA LEU A 233 -30.16 21.94 -9.04
C LEU A 233 -29.73 22.94 -10.14
N ASN A 234 -28.43 23.20 -10.28
CA ASN A 234 -27.89 24.14 -11.28
C ASN A 234 -27.75 23.56 -12.70
N LEU A 235 -28.11 22.29 -12.89
CA LEU A 235 -28.10 21.59 -14.19
C LEU A 235 -29.52 21.41 -14.75
N ARG A 236 -30.52 22.01 -14.09
CA ARG A 236 -31.91 22.17 -14.55
C ARG A 236 -32.15 23.63 -14.86
#